data_AF-A0A3B6RH17-F1
#
_entry.id   AF-A0A3B6RH17-F1
#
_cell.length_a   1.000
_cell.length_b   1.000
_cell.length_c   1.000
_cell.angle_alpha   90.00
_cell.angle_beta   90.00
_cell.angle_gamma   90.00
#
_symmetry.space_group_name_H-M   'P 1'
#
loop_
_entity.id
_entity.type
_entity.pdbx_description
1 polymer ?
#
loop_
_entity_poly.entity_id
_entity_poly.type
_entity_poly.pdbx_seq_one_letter_code
_entity_poly.pdbx_strand_id
1 'polypeptide(L)'
;MELATAAVVSTASIHPGRSHFSTPRAASWPSSSSPSSSRSLSTSASISRSQRRRLPVASAAVELREAAAGGGDSVRVIETPQPNSSVKFSVEVPPSICQECYQTTLLEYSKRFKVPGFRPGKIVPENVLLNYVGPQHVRAATVEAILRHTLPQALSSVEERALEDSVRILTKFDDMNEAFSLDHVFRYDVAVDVVPEVRWLSEDKYKNLKVVIEIDEIVDAEKAAELELKRRRKSLGLLRIVPDRGLQVGDLVVLDILAETITTDGSKGEKIPSAESTGFHLDTEENTNLVPGFLGSLIGIRPGETRTFPIQFPESFEQETLQGVRAQFTVVCKELFFRELPELDDLLAAKLLPGCNTIDEVKERILERCKEVEKTAIEQATDNAILDQLGKLVDVDVPRSLFQEQGQQLYGAKLLQLQAERKLDKDQLASLSSEKSVQEYLKGERENITRIIKQMLVVGEIFKAENLQYSTDQLVKEVENSIEEFKRYNQDYDEGNIKQQVQDVLEAAKVLEWLKENCTIEYIKK
;
A
#
# COMPACT_ATOMS: atom_id res chain seq x y z
N MET A 1 6.78 5.03 10.33
CA MET A 1 6.98 4.70 8.91
C MET A 1 6.97 3.18 8.65
N GLU A 2 6.64 2.34 9.63
CA GLU A 2 6.51 0.87 9.48
C GLU A 2 5.05 0.35 9.56
N LEU A 3 4.06 1.25 9.70
CA LEU A 3 2.65 0.87 9.88
C LEU A 3 1.87 0.65 8.56
N ALA A 4 2.45 1.02 7.41
CA ALA A 4 1.76 0.87 6.12
C ALA A 4 1.71 -0.59 5.63
N THR A 5 2.66 -1.43 6.05
CA THR A 5 2.64 -2.88 5.77
C THR A 5 1.56 -3.60 6.61
N ALA A 6 1.23 -3.06 7.78
CA ALA A 6 0.17 -3.62 8.64
C ALA A 6 -1.24 -3.35 8.08
N ALA A 7 -1.45 -2.36 7.20
CA ALA A 7 -2.77 -2.07 6.67
C ALA A 7 -3.33 -3.16 5.74
N VAL A 8 -2.47 -4.03 5.18
CA VAL A 8 -2.89 -5.18 4.36
C VAL A 8 -3.23 -6.40 5.24
N VAL A 9 -2.84 -6.44 6.52
CA VAL A 9 -3.09 -7.59 7.42
C VAL A 9 -3.97 -7.22 8.64
N SER A 10 -4.15 -5.93 8.95
CA SER A 10 -4.74 -5.44 10.21
C SER A 10 -6.17 -4.89 10.10
N THR A 11 -6.94 -5.23 9.06
CA THR A 11 -8.41 -4.96 9.04
C THR A 11 -9.24 -6.08 9.67
N ALA A 12 -8.65 -7.26 9.90
CA ALA A 12 -9.33 -8.31 10.64
C ALA A 12 -9.20 -8.09 12.16
N SER A 13 -10.30 -7.61 12.78
CA SER A 13 -10.65 -7.71 14.21
C SER A 13 -10.67 -6.39 15.00
N ILE A 14 -11.74 -5.61 14.83
CA ILE A 14 -12.27 -4.75 15.91
C ILE A 14 -13.74 -5.12 16.14
N HIS A 15 -14.01 -5.97 17.13
CA HIS A 15 -15.36 -6.22 17.65
C HIS A 15 -15.51 -5.55 19.03
N PRO A 16 -16.49 -4.65 19.22
CA PRO A 16 -17.04 -4.37 20.54
C PRO A 16 -18.36 -5.15 20.73
N GLY A 17 -18.45 -5.86 21.85
CA GLY A 17 -19.55 -6.78 22.14
C GLY A 17 -20.86 -6.16 22.65
N ARG A 18 -21.84 -7.08 22.78
CA ARG A 18 -23.18 -7.08 23.44
C ARG A 18 -24.33 -7.17 22.43
N SER A 19 -25.44 -7.87 22.65
CA SER A 19 -25.95 -8.74 23.73
C SER A 19 -27.20 -9.45 23.19
N HIS A 20 -27.52 -10.63 23.73
CA HIS A 20 -28.70 -11.46 23.46
C HIS A 20 -29.98 -10.74 23.00
N PHE A 21 -30.66 -11.27 21.97
CA PHE A 21 -32.10 -11.56 22.01
C PHE A 21 -32.50 -12.56 20.91
N SER A 22 -33.60 -13.25 21.18
CA SER A 22 -34.07 -14.55 20.71
C SER A 22 -34.63 -14.66 19.28
N THR A 23 -34.39 -15.82 18.65
CA THR A 23 -35.13 -16.43 17.52
C THR A 23 -36.64 -16.65 17.86
N PRO A 24 -37.59 -16.86 16.90
CA PRO A 24 -37.67 -18.14 16.17
C PRO A 24 -38.25 -18.15 14.73
N ARG A 25 -37.86 -19.24 14.02
CA ARG A 25 -38.64 -20.08 13.07
C ARG A 25 -39.08 -19.53 11.70
N ALA A 26 -38.67 -20.23 10.64
CA ALA A 26 -39.50 -21.18 9.84
C ALA A 26 -38.71 -21.61 8.57
N ALA A 27 -38.40 -22.90 8.40
CA ALA A 27 -39.10 -23.85 7.52
C ALA A 27 -38.77 -23.66 6.02
N SER A 28 -37.81 -24.39 5.42
CA SER A 28 -37.85 -25.80 4.95
C SER A 28 -38.38 -25.97 3.52
N TRP A 29 -37.76 -26.91 2.77
CA TRP A 29 -38.18 -27.69 1.58
C TRP A 29 -37.38 -27.51 0.27
N PRO A 30 -37.21 -28.58 -0.55
CA PRO A 30 -35.88 -29.16 -0.81
C PRO A 30 -35.57 -29.50 -2.29
N SER A 31 -34.34 -30.00 -2.48
CA SER A 31 -33.91 -31.09 -3.39
C SER A 31 -34.43 -31.14 -4.84
N SER A 32 -33.49 -31.24 -5.78
CA SER A 32 -33.51 -32.35 -6.73
C SER A 32 -32.11 -32.69 -7.19
N SER A 33 -31.91 -33.97 -7.48
CA SER A 33 -30.64 -34.67 -7.58
C SER A 33 -30.43 -35.26 -8.98
N SER A 34 -29.16 -35.58 -9.27
CA SER A 34 -28.69 -36.72 -10.09
C SER A 34 -28.55 -36.53 -11.62
N PRO A 35 -27.80 -37.40 -12.34
CA PRO A 35 -26.42 -37.84 -12.07
C PRO A 35 -25.57 -38.10 -13.36
N SER A 36 -24.30 -38.54 -13.14
CA SER A 36 -23.46 -39.39 -14.01
C SER A 36 -22.84 -38.72 -15.26
N SER A 37 -21.64 -39.04 -15.73
CA SER A 37 -20.89 -40.30 -15.69
C SER A 37 -19.39 -40.08 -15.96
N SER A 38 -18.63 -41.09 -15.55
CA SER A 38 -17.19 -41.34 -15.62
C SER A 38 -16.49 -41.22 -16.99
N ARG A 39 -15.18 -40.91 -16.98
CA ARG A 39 -14.14 -41.82 -17.52
C ARG A 39 -12.73 -41.38 -17.11
N SER A 40 -12.06 -42.29 -16.42
CA SER A 40 -10.62 -42.35 -16.24
C SER A 40 -9.94 -42.82 -17.53
N LEU A 41 -8.69 -42.38 -17.76
CA LEU A 41 -7.66 -43.17 -18.44
C LEU A 41 -6.29 -42.65 -18.00
N SER A 42 -5.56 -43.54 -17.35
CA SER A 42 -4.15 -43.44 -17.01
C SER A 42 -3.30 -43.76 -18.23
N THR A 43 -2.15 -43.09 -18.39
CA THR A 43 -0.98 -43.74 -18.99
C THR A 43 0.31 -43.12 -18.48
N SER A 44 1.11 -43.97 -17.85
CA SER A 44 2.49 -43.77 -17.44
C SER A 44 3.45 -43.85 -18.63
N ALA A 45 4.46 -42.97 -18.68
CA ALA A 45 5.73 -43.26 -19.35
C ALA A 45 6.88 -42.47 -18.71
N SER A 46 7.72 -43.19 -17.98
CA SER A 46 9.07 -42.81 -17.58
C SER A 46 10.03 -42.88 -18.77
N ILE A 47 10.93 -41.91 -18.96
CA ILE A 47 12.25 -42.07 -19.58
C ILE A 47 13.19 -40.94 -19.12
N SER A 48 14.48 -41.28 -19.14
CA SER A 48 15.67 -40.86 -18.41
C SER A 48 16.25 -39.44 -18.62
N ARG A 49 17.00 -39.04 -17.58
CA ARG A 49 18.15 -38.09 -17.55
C ARG A 49 18.96 -38.00 -18.84
N SER A 50 19.21 -36.77 -19.31
CA SER A 50 20.50 -36.39 -19.90
C SER A 50 20.77 -34.87 -19.83
N GLN A 51 21.81 -34.54 -19.07
CA GLN A 51 22.83 -33.49 -19.25
C GLN A 51 22.44 -32.08 -19.72
N ARG A 52 22.72 -31.13 -18.81
CA ARG A 52 22.82 -29.68 -18.98
C ARG A 52 23.73 -29.31 -20.17
N ARG A 53 23.19 -28.53 -21.11
CA ARG A 53 23.97 -27.63 -21.99
C ARG A 53 23.36 -26.24 -21.91
N ARG A 54 24.19 -25.26 -21.51
CA ARG A 54 23.91 -23.83 -21.61
C ARG A 54 23.74 -23.48 -23.10
N LEU A 55 22.65 -22.81 -23.46
CA LEU A 55 22.45 -22.16 -24.75
C LEU A 55 22.10 -20.68 -24.51
N PRO A 56 22.52 -19.79 -25.44
CA PRO A 56 22.36 -18.34 -25.29
C PRO A 56 20.90 -17.93 -25.50
N VAL A 57 20.55 -16.75 -24.97
CA VAL A 57 19.29 -16.05 -25.21
C VAL A 57 19.13 -15.83 -26.72
N ALA A 58 18.38 -16.72 -27.37
CA ALA A 58 17.94 -16.56 -28.75
C ALA A 58 16.47 -16.14 -28.70
N SER A 59 16.13 -15.04 -29.37
CA SER A 59 14.76 -14.59 -29.57
C SER A 59 13.96 -15.71 -30.24
N ALA A 60 13.10 -16.39 -29.48
CA ALA A 60 12.13 -17.31 -30.03
C ALA A 60 11.01 -16.47 -30.64
N ALA A 61 11.06 -16.25 -31.95
CA ALA A 61 9.89 -15.83 -32.70
C ALA A 61 8.90 -16.99 -32.66
N VAL A 62 7.88 -16.90 -31.80
CA VAL A 62 6.76 -17.84 -31.83
C VAL A 62 5.88 -17.44 -33.00
N GLU A 63 6.06 -18.09 -34.15
CA GLU A 63 5.08 -18.04 -35.23
C GLU A 63 3.86 -18.85 -34.77
N LEU A 64 2.85 -18.18 -34.22
CA LEU A 64 1.53 -18.76 -34.01
C LEU A 64 0.94 -19.10 -35.40
N ARG A 65 0.73 -20.39 -35.65
CA ARG A 65 0.22 -20.91 -36.92
C ARG A 65 -1.25 -21.33 -36.79
N GLU A 66 -2.05 -20.76 -37.69
CA GLU A 66 -3.30 -21.22 -38.32
C GLU A 66 -4.36 -21.94 -37.46
N ALA A 67 -5.46 -21.23 -37.23
CA ALA A 67 -6.83 -21.78 -37.19
C ALA A 67 -7.71 -20.80 -37.99
N ALA A 68 -8.51 -21.14 -39.01
CA ALA A 68 -8.98 -22.40 -39.56
C ALA A 68 -9.26 -22.25 -41.06
N ALA A 69 -9.51 -23.37 -41.74
CA ALA A 69 -9.65 -23.55 -43.18
C ALA A 69 -10.62 -22.56 -43.88
N GLY A 70 -10.04 -21.78 -44.80
CA GLY A 70 -10.73 -20.92 -45.76
C GLY A 70 -9.77 -19.79 -46.15
N GLY A 71 -9.22 -19.82 -47.36
CA GLY A 71 -8.16 -18.89 -47.79
C GLY A 71 -8.57 -17.42 -47.58
N GLY A 72 -8.05 -16.81 -46.52
CA GLY A 72 -8.25 -15.42 -46.15
C GLY A 72 -7.00 -14.93 -45.42
N ASP A 73 -6.46 -13.81 -45.88
CA ASP A 73 -5.33 -13.11 -45.27
C ASP A 73 -5.61 -12.83 -43.79
N SER A 74 -4.94 -13.55 -42.88
CA SER A 74 -5.07 -13.38 -41.44
C SER A 74 -4.13 -12.30 -40.90
N VAL A 75 -4.49 -11.65 -39.80
CA VAL A 75 -3.61 -10.73 -39.07
C VAL A 75 -2.35 -11.47 -38.62
N ARG A 76 -1.17 -10.91 -38.88
CA ARG A 76 0.10 -11.47 -38.40
C ARG A 76 0.53 -10.71 -37.14
N VAL A 77 0.86 -11.45 -36.09
CA VAL A 77 1.25 -10.88 -34.79
C VAL A 77 2.63 -11.41 -34.43
N ILE A 78 3.56 -10.51 -34.16
CA ILE A 78 4.91 -10.85 -33.69
C ILE A 78 5.00 -10.47 -32.21
N GLU A 79 5.11 -11.46 -31.35
CA GLU A 79 5.30 -11.29 -29.90
C GLU A 79 6.79 -11.12 -29.59
N THR A 80 7.14 -10.10 -28.81
CA THR A 80 8.50 -9.85 -28.33
C THR A 80 8.49 -9.54 -26.83
N PRO A 81 9.10 -10.37 -25.97
CA PRO A 81 9.21 -10.06 -24.54
C PRO A 81 10.08 -8.82 -24.31
N GLN A 82 9.67 -7.99 -23.37
CA GLN A 82 10.35 -6.77 -22.94
C GLN A 82 10.71 -6.83 -21.46
N PRO A 83 11.67 -6.00 -20.99
CA PRO A 83 11.90 -5.81 -19.57
C PRO A 83 10.66 -5.28 -18.83
N ASN A 84 10.63 -5.45 -17.51
CA ASN A 84 9.52 -5.17 -16.61
C ASN A 84 8.29 -6.04 -16.88
N SER A 85 8.48 -7.33 -17.17
CA SER A 85 7.37 -8.27 -17.47
C SER A 85 6.33 -7.69 -18.43
N SER A 86 6.81 -7.05 -19.49
CA SER A 86 5.97 -6.45 -20.52
C SER A 86 6.16 -7.22 -21.82
N VAL A 87 5.09 -7.35 -22.61
CA VAL A 87 5.12 -8.05 -23.89
C VAL A 87 4.73 -7.06 -24.97
N LYS A 88 5.59 -6.92 -25.98
CA LYS A 88 5.31 -6.12 -27.17
C LYS A 88 4.73 -7.00 -28.26
N PHE A 89 3.61 -6.57 -28.83
CA PHE A 89 3.01 -7.13 -30.03
C PHE A 89 3.21 -6.16 -31.19
N SER A 90 3.92 -6.60 -32.22
CA SER A 90 3.96 -5.93 -33.51
C SER A 90 2.91 -6.57 -34.41
N VAL A 91 1.83 -5.84 -34.67
CA VAL A 91 0.66 -6.33 -35.43
C VAL A 91 0.77 -5.85 -36.86
N GLU A 92 0.73 -6.79 -37.80
CA GLU A 92 0.65 -6.54 -39.25
C GLU A 92 -0.73 -6.93 -39.76
N VAL A 93 -1.49 -5.93 -40.19
CA VAL A 93 -2.86 -6.09 -40.69
C VAL A 93 -2.82 -6.10 -42.22
N PRO A 94 -3.31 -7.18 -42.87
CA PRO A 94 -3.32 -7.28 -44.31
C PRO A 94 -4.32 -6.31 -44.96
N PRO A 95 -4.09 -5.91 -46.23
CA PRO A 95 -4.97 -4.98 -46.95
C PRO A 95 -6.43 -5.40 -47.01
N SER A 96 -6.70 -6.71 -47.08
CA SER A 96 -8.06 -7.28 -47.09
C SER A 96 -8.88 -6.85 -45.87
N ILE A 97 -8.30 -6.96 -44.67
CA ILE A 97 -8.92 -6.55 -43.40
C ILE A 97 -9.03 -5.03 -43.33
N CYS A 98 -8.01 -4.29 -43.81
CA CYS A 98 -8.09 -2.83 -43.89
C CYS A 98 -9.26 -2.36 -44.77
N GLN A 99 -9.49 -3.01 -45.91
CA GLN A 99 -10.61 -2.72 -46.81
C GLN A 99 -11.95 -3.07 -46.20
N GLU A 100 -12.05 -4.19 -45.48
CA GLU A 100 -13.27 -4.58 -44.76
C GLU A 100 -13.63 -3.56 -43.66
N CYS A 101 -12.66 -3.15 -42.85
CA CYS A 101 -12.85 -2.11 -41.83
C CYS A 101 -13.21 -0.76 -42.45
N TYR A 102 -12.62 -0.42 -43.61
CA TYR A 102 -12.96 0.80 -44.35
C TYR A 102 -14.41 0.79 -44.85
N GLN A 103 -14.84 -0.30 -45.49
CA GLN A 103 -16.23 -0.45 -45.95
C GLN A 103 -17.22 -0.40 -44.78
N THR A 104 -16.89 -1.06 -43.67
CA THR A 104 -17.70 -1.02 -42.45
C THR A 104 -17.84 0.41 -41.92
N THR A 105 -16.74 1.16 -41.87
CA THR A 105 -16.72 2.57 -41.46
C THR A 105 -17.58 3.44 -42.36
N LEU A 106 -17.50 3.27 -43.69
CA LEU A 106 -18.34 3.98 -44.65
C LEU A 106 -19.83 3.68 -44.44
N LEU A 107 -20.18 2.41 -44.18
CA LEU A 107 -21.55 2.01 -43.90
C LEU A 107 -22.08 2.64 -42.60
N GLU A 108 -21.29 2.64 -41.54
CA GLU A 108 -21.64 3.32 -40.27
C GLU A 108 -21.85 4.81 -40.47
N TYR A 109 -20.96 5.47 -41.22
CA TYR A 109 -21.05 6.90 -41.49
C TYR A 109 -22.25 7.25 -42.36
N SER A 110 -22.58 6.42 -43.36
CA SER A 110 -23.78 6.60 -44.19
C SER A 110 -25.09 6.51 -43.39
N LYS A 111 -25.10 5.75 -42.28
CA LYS A 111 -26.23 5.66 -41.35
C LYS A 111 -26.27 6.85 -40.38
N ARG A 112 -25.10 7.30 -39.92
CA ARG A 112 -24.95 8.35 -38.89
C ARG A 112 -25.17 9.77 -39.44
N PHE A 113 -24.63 10.07 -40.61
CA PHE A 113 -24.68 11.42 -41.20
C PHE A 113 -25.88 11.59 -42.15
N LYS A 114 -26.62 12.69 -41.99
CA LYS A 114 -27.71 13.07 -42.89
C LYS A 114 -27.15 13.86 -44.07
N VAL A 115 -26.69 13.15 -45.10
CA VAL A 115 -26.17 13.78 -46.32
C VAL A 115 -27.34 14.40 -47.11
N PRO A 116 -27.32 15.72 -47.41
CA PRO A 116 -28.36 16.36 -48.21
C PRO A 116 -28.55 15.67 -49.58
N GLY A 117 -29.81 15.42 -49.95
CA GLY A 117 -30.14 14.74 -51.21
C GLY A 117 -30.19 13.21 -51.15
N PHE A 118 -29.79 12.61 -50.02
CA PHE A 118 -29.83 11.15 -49.82
C PHE A 118 -30.80 10.78 -48.70
N ARG A 119 -31.52 9.66 -48.88
CA ARG A 119 -32.44 9.17 -47.87
C ARG A 119 -31.63 8.59 -46.69
N PRO A 120 -31.92 8.97 -45.43
CA PRO A 120 -31.22 8.44 -44.26
C PRO A 120 -31.21 6.91 -44.23
N GLY A 121 -30.04 6.32 -43.97
CA GLY A 121 -29.85 4.87 -43.87
C GLY A 121 -29.75 4.12 -45.21
N LYS A 122 -29.77 4.81 -46.35
CA LYS A 122 -29.45 4.23 -47.66
C LYS A 122 -27.99 4.50 -48.02
N ILE A 123 -27.40 3.57 -48.78
CA ILE A 123 -25.99 3.63 -49.21
C ILE A 123 -25.79 4.93 -50.01
N VAL A 124 -24.92 5.79 -49.49
CA VAL A 124 -24.45 7.00 -50.16
C VAL A 124 -23.20 6.62 -50.96
N PRO A 125 -23.05 7.04 -52.23
CA PRO A 125 -21.83 6.82 -52.98
C PRO A 125 -20.61 7.35 -52.23
N GLU A 126 -19.53 6.56 -52.20
CA GLU A 126 -18.32 6.83 -51.42
C GLU A 126 -17.77 8.25 -51.62
N ASN A 127 -17.60 8.67 -52.88
CA ASN A 127 -17.08 10.00 -53.22
C ASN A 127 -17.90 11.15 -52.61
N VAL A 128 -19.23 10.98 -52.52
CA VAL A 128 -20.12 12.00 -51.95
C VAL A 128 -19.98 12.03 -50.43
N LEU A 129 -19.87 10.86 -49.80
CA LEU A 129 -19.68 10.74 -48.36
C LEU A 129 -18.32 11.28 -47.92
N LEU A 130 -17.25 10.97 -48.67
CA LEU A 130 -15.90 11.48 -48.43
C LEU A 130 -15.82 13.00 -48.54
N ASN A 131 -16.47 13.59 -49.55
CA ASN A 131 -16.52 15.04 -49.69
C ASN A 131 -17.31 15.73 -48.58
N TYR A 132 -18.33 15.06 -48.02
CA TYR A 132 -19.17 15.62 -46.97
C TYR A 132 -18.54 15.50 -45.57
N VAL A 133 -18.01 14.32 -45.23
CA VAL A 133 -17.42 14.03 -43.90
C VAL A 133 -15.94 14.47 -43.83
N GLY A 134 -15.28 14.54 -44.99
CA GLY A 134 -13.86 14.79 -45.11
C GLY A 134 -13.05 13.49 -45.07
N PRO A 135 -12.08 13.31 -45.98
CA PRO A 135 -11.32 12.06 -46.10
C PRO A 135 -10.48 11.74 -44.85
N GLN A 136 -10.00 12.77 -44.14
CA GLN A 136 -9.20 12.60 -42.92
C GLN A 136 -10.00 11.96 -41.77
N HIS A 137 -11.28 12.34 -41.61
CA HIS A 137 -12.14 11.77 -40.56
C HIS A 137 -12.47 10.31 -40.84
N VAL A 138 -12.75 9.98 -42.11
CA VAL A 138 -12.99 8.58 -42.51
C VAL A 138 -11.72 7.74 -42.31
N ARG A 139 -10.55 8.29 -42.64
CA ARG A 139 -9.25 7.63 -42.42
C ARG A 139 -9.02 7.33 -40.94
N ALA A 140 -9.16 8.33 -40.07
CA ALA A 140 -9.00 8.18 -38.63
C ALA A 140 -9.97 7.12 -38.06
N ALA A 141 -11.25 7.19 -38.43
CA ALA A 141 -12.24 6.22 -37.96
C ALA A 141 -11.99 4.81 -38.49
N THR A 142 -11.43 4.68 -39.69
CA THR A 142 -11.03 3.38 -40.24
C THR A 142 -9.85 2.80 -39.44
N VAL A 143 -8.87 3.62 -39.07
CA VAL A 143 -7.76 3.20 -38.18
C VAL A 143 -8.31 2.75 -36.82
N GLU A 144 -9.25 3.49 -36.22
CA GLU A 144 -9.92 3.06 -34.98
C GLU A 144 -10.66 1.73 -35.15
N ALA A 145 -11.37 1.53 -36.27
CA ALA A 145 -12.08 0.29 -36.55
C ALA A 145 -11.12 -0.89 -36.71
N ILE A 146 -9.98 -0.69 -37.38
CA ILE A 146 -8.91 -1.69 -37.49
C ILE A 146 -8.41 -2.07 -36.10
N LEU A 147 -8.08 -1.08 -35.26
CA LEU A 147 -7.61 -1.33 -33.90
C LEU A 147 -8.65 -2.12 -33.09
N ARG A 148 -9.93 -1.71 -33.11
CA ARG A 148 -11.01 -2.43 -32.41
C ARG A 148 -11.16 -3.89 -32.86
N HIS A 149 -10.98 -4.15 -34.15
CA HIS A 149 -11.10 -5.50 -34.71
C HIS A 149 -9.87 -6.38 -34.41
N THR A 150 -8.67 -5.80 -34.50
CA THR A 150 -7.40 -6.55 -34.50
C THR A 150 -6.72 -6.63 -33.13
N LEU A 151 -7.00 -5.69 -32.21
CA LEU A 151 -6.45 -5.72 -30.85
C LEU A 151 -6.83 -6.98 -30.05
N PRO A 152 -8.11 -7.40 -29.96
CA PRO A 152 -8.45 -8.60 -29.19
C PRO A 152 -7.78 -9.85 -29.75
N GLN A 153 -7.67 -9.95 -31.07
CA GLN A 153 -6.99 -11.06 -31.75
C GLN A 153 -5.49 -11.08 -31.41
N ALA A 154 -4.85 -9.90 -31.41
CA ALA A 154 -3.44 -9.76 -31.08
C ALA A 154 -3.11 -10.10 -29.62
N LEU A 155 -4.05 -9.90 -28.70
CA LEU A 155 -3.84 -10.13 -27.26
C LEU A 155 -4.26 -11.52 -26.78
N SER A 156 -4.86 -12.32 -27.65
CA SER A 156 -5.37 -13.67 -27.32
C SER A 156 -4.33 -14.61 -26.71
N SER A 157 -3.02 -14.47 -27.03
CA SER A 157 -1.96 -15.31 -26.45
C SER A 157 -1.62 -14.99 -25.00
N VAL A 158 -2.03 -13.82 -24.49
CA VAL A 158 -1.68 -13.34 -23.15
C VAL A 158 -2.87 -13.03 -22.27
N GLU A 159 -4.09 -13.25 -22.74
CA GLU A 159 -5.34 -12.92 -22.05
C GLU A 159 -5.38 -13.43 -20.59
N GLU A 160 -4.93 -14.67 -20.33
CA GLU A 160 -4.92 -15.26 -18.98
C GLU A 160 -3.90 -14.64 -18.01
N ARG A 161 -2.85 -14.01 -18.53
CA ARG A 161 -1.74 -13.44 -17.74
C ARG A 161 -1.61 -11.93 -17.88
N ALA A 162 -2.46 -11.29 -18.68
CA ALA A 162 -2.45 -9.85 -18.86
C ALA A 162 -2.97 -9.17 -17.59
N LEU A 163 -2.31 -8.11 -17.14
CA LEU A 163 -2.82 -7.29 -16.06
C LEU A 163 -3.96 -6.40 -16.59
N GLU A 164 -5.00 -6.21 -15.78
CA GLU A 164 -6.12 -5.34 -16.12
C GLU A 164 -5.64 -3.92 -16.44
N ASP A 165 -6.28 -3.28 -17.42
CA ASP A 165 -5.98 -1.92 -17.89
C ASP A 165 -4.51 -1.63 -18.26
N SER A 166 -3.71 -2.68 -18.52
CA SER A 166 -2.29 -2.54 -18.85
C SER A 166 -1.98 -2.35 -20.34
N VAL A 167 -3.00 -2.45 -21.20
CA VAL A 167 -2.84 -2.38 -22.65
C VAL A 167 -2.48 -0.96 -23.09
N ARG A 168 -1.33 -0.82 -23.75
CA ARG A 168 -0.84 0.46 -24.28
C ARG A 168 -0.47 0.34 -25.74
N ILE A 169 -1.10 1.15 -26.57
CA ILE A 169 -0.68 1.29 -27.96
C ILE A 169 0.56 2.18 -28.00
N LEU A 170 1.68 1.63 -28.47
CA LEU A 170 2.98 2.32 -28.52
C LEU A 170 3.10 3.25 -29.73
N THR A 171 2.52 2.85 -30.86
CA THR A 171 2.47 3.70 -32.05
C THR A 171 1.49 4.85 -31.80
N LYS A 172 1.88 6.09 -32.08
CA LYS A 172 0.97 7.22 -31.94
C LYS A 172 -0.12 7.15 -32.99
N PHE A 173 -1.31 7.62 -32.62
CA PHE A 173 -2.46 7.60 -33.53
C PHE A 173 -2.21 8.43 -34.80
N ASP A 174 -1.55 9.58 -34.70
CA ASP A 174 -1.22 10.41 -35.85
C ASP A 174 -0.30 9.67 -36.84
N ASP A 175 0.73 8.99 -36.33
CA ASP A 175 1.66 8.19 -37.14
C ASP A 175 0.94 7.04 -37.85
N MET A 176 0.00 6.36 -37.16
CA MET A 176 -0.85 5.35 -37.77
C MET A 176 -1.73 5.92 -38.87
N ASN A 177 -2.34 7.07 -38.60
CA ASN A 177 -3.22 7.74 -39.54
C ASN A 177 -2.43 8.16 -40.78
N GLU A 178 -1.20 8.65 -40.66
CA GLU A 178 -0.33 8.97 -41.80
C GLU A 178 0.14 7.75 -42.58
N ALA A 179 0.44 6.64 -41.90
CA ALA A 179 0.89 5.39 -42.51
C ALA A 179 -0.23 4.55 -43.16
N PHE A 180 -1.49 4.80 -42.81
CA PHE A 180 -2.62 4.00 -43.29
C PHE A 180 -2.82 4.08 -44.81
N SER A 181 -2.87 2.94 -45.49
CA SER A 181 -3.24 2.84 -46.91
C SER A 181 -4.06 1.59 -47.15
N LEU A 182 -5.03 1.65 -48.07
CA LEU A 182 -5.91 0.52 -48.41
C LEU A 182 -5.19 -0.60 -49.17
N ASP A 183 -4.04 -0.28 -49.78
CA ASP A 183 -3.28 -1.19 -50.65
C ASP A 183 -2.01 -1.73 -49.99
N HIS A 184 -1.73 -1.31 -48.75
CA HIS A 184 -0.52 -1.69 -48.03
C HIS A 184 -0.83 -2.31 -46.69
N VAL A 185 0.10 -3.14 -46.21
CA VAL A 185 0.02 -3.73 -44.86
C VAL A 185 0.08 -2.62 -43.83
N PHE A 186 -0.91 -2.57 -42.95
CA PHE A 186 -0.97 -1.62 -41.86
C PHE A 186 -0.26 -2.21 -40.64
N ARG A 187 0.61 -1.42 -39.98
CA ARG A 187 1.42 -1.88 -38.84
C ARG A 187 1.22 -0.99 -37.64
N TYR A 188 1.09 -1.61 -36.47
CA TYR A 188 1.10 -0.90 -35.20
C TYR A 188 1.67 -1.78 -34.08
N ASP A 189 2.21 -1.12 -33.07
CA ASP A 189 2.83 -1.75 -31.91
C ASP A 189 1.96 -1.56 -30.66
N VAL A 190 1.81 -2.62 -29.87
CA VAL A 190 1.11 -2.63 -28.58
C VAL A 190 2.04 -3.21 -27.53
N ALA A 191 1.99 -2.69 -26.31
CA ALA A 191 2.60 -3.30 -25.14
C ALA A 191 1.51 -3.67 -24.14
N VAL A 192 1.63 -4.84 -23.54
CA VAL A 192 0.78 -5.29 -22.44
C VAL A 192 1.68 -5.74 -21.30
N ASP A 193 1.37 -5.29 -20.10
CA ASP A 193 2.10 -5.73 -18.91
C ASP A 193 1.44 -7.05 -18.43
N VAL A 194 2.25 -8.08 -18.20
CA VAL A 194 1.79 -9.41 -17.78
C VAL A 194 2.15 -9.69 -16.33
N VAL A 195 1.43 -10.61 -15.70
CA VAL A 195 1.75 -11.12 -14.36
C VAL A 195 3.20 -11.60 -14.36
N PRO A 196 4.08 -11.01 -13.53
CA PRO A 196 5.49 -11.30 -13.56
C PRO A 196 5.80 -12.70 -13.02
N GLU A 197 6.78 -13.37 -13.63
CA GLU A 197 7.27 -14.66 -13.12
C GLU A 197 8.21 -14.44 -11.92
N VAL A 198 7.92 -15.15 -10.83
CA VAL A 198 8.76 -15.11 -9.63
C VAL A 198 9.97 -16.02 -9.80
N ARG A 199 11.18 -15.45 -9.73
CA ARG A 199 12.44 -16.19 -9.86
C ARG A 199 13.10 -16.33 -8.50
N TRP A 200 13.16 -17.55 -7.98
CA TRP A 200 13.86 -17.86 -6.74
C TRP A 200 15.37 -17.72 -6.89
N LEU A 201 16.01 -17.01 -5.97
CA LEU A 201 17.46 -16.81 -5.94
C LEU A 201 18.20 -18.03 -5.36
N SER A 202 17.52 -18.84 -4.55
CA SER A 202 18.05 -20.05 -3.90
C SER A 202 17.33 -21.30 -4.37
N GLU A 203 18.04 -22.43 -4.47
CA GLU A 203 17.46 -23.73 -4.85
C GLU A 203 16.44 -24.24 -3.81
N ASP A 204 16.68 -23.94 -2.54
CA ASP A 204 15.80 -24.31 -1.42
C ASP A 204 14.52 -23.45 -1.32
N LYS A 205 14.41 -22.40 -2.15
CA LYS A 205 13.29 -21.46 -2.15
C LYS A 205 13.01 -20.90 -0.74
N TYR A 206 11.81 -21.13 -0.22
CA TYR A 206 11.34 -20.76 1.12
C TYR A 206 11.44 -21.91 2.13
N LYS A 207 11.94 -23.08 1.74
CA LYS A 207 12.06 -24.24 2.65
C LYS A 207 13.21 -24.02 3.62
N ASN A 208 13.00 -24.36 4.90
CA ASN A 208 13.95 -24.12 5.99
C ASN A 208 14.29 -22.65 6.20
N LEU A 209 13.35 -21.73 5.93
CA LEU A 209 13.55 -20.31 6.19
C LEU A 209 13.89 -20.11 7.68
N LYS A 210 14.96 -19.35 7.92
CA LYS A 210 15.35 -18.90 9.26
C LYS A 210 15.07 -17.41 9.37
N VAL A 211 14.20 -17.05 10.30
CA VAL A 211 13.81 -15.66 10.54
C VAL A 211 14.23 -15.29 11.96
N VAL A 212 15.06 -14.26 12.06
CA VAL A 212 15.49 -13.69 13.33
C VAL A 212 14.70 -12.42 13.57
N ILE A 213 14.08 -12.31 14.74
CA ILE A 213 13.21 -11.19 15.11
C ILE A 213 13.78 -10.54 16.36
N GLU A 214 14.07 -9.25 16.28
CA GLU A 214 14.44 -8.43 17.42
C GLU A 214 13.17 -7.88 18.08
N ILE A 215 12.92 -8.26 19.33
CA ILE A 215 11.82 -7.73 20.13
C ILE A 215 12.38 -6.60 21.00
N ASP A 216 11.87 -5.38 20.78
CA ASP A 216 12.20 -4.23 21.63
C ASP A 216 11.68 -4.44 23.05
N GLU A 217 12.49 -4.09 24.06
CA GLU A 217 12.08 -4.17 25.47
C GLU A 217 10.83 -3.34 25.82
N ILE A 218 10.49 -2.35 24.99
CA ILE A 218 9.33 -1.48 25.18
C ILE A 218 8.01 -2.25 24.96
N VAL A 219 8.05 -3.35 24.21
CA VAL A 219 6.90 -4.20 23.91
C VAL A 219 6.61 -5.18 25.06
N ASP A 220 7.53 -5.31 26.03
CA ASP A 220 7.35 -6.16 27.21
C ASP A 220 6.14 -5.70 28.05
N ALA A 221 5.14 -6.58 28.19
CA ALA A 221 3.89 -6.22 28.84
C ALA A 221 4.06 -5.82 30.30
N GLU A 222 5.06 -6.34 31.02
CA GLU A 222 5.29 -5.99 32.42
C GLU A 222 5.80 -4.56 32.55
N LYS A 223 6.80 -4.19 31.74
CA LYS A 223 7.34 -2.83 31.69
C LYS A 223 6.29 -1.83 31.21
N ALA A 224 5.52 -2.19 30.19
CA ALA A 224 4.44 -1.35 29.66
C ALA A 224 3.33 -1.13 30.70
N ALA A 225 2.92 -2.18 31.42
CA ALA A 225 1.91 -2.10 32.46
C ALA A 225 2.36 -1.22 33.64
N GLU A 226 3.63 -1.35 34.06
CA GLU A 226 4.19 -0.50 35.11
C GLU A 226 4.22 0.97 34.69
N LEU A 227 4.63 1.25 33.44
CA LEU A 227 4.65 2.61 32.89
C LEU A 227 3.24 3.20 32.78
N GLU A 228 2.26 2.42 32.32
CA GLU A 228 0.86 2.84 32.25
C GLU A 228 0.29 3.13 33.65
N LEU A 229 0.56 2.26 34.63
CA LEU A 229 0.16 2.47 36.01
C LEU A 229 0.80 3.74 36.58
N LYS A 230 2.11 3.95 36.36
CA LYS A 230 2.82 5.16 36.78
C LYS A 230 2.19 6.40 36.15
N ARG A 231 1.88 6.37 34.85
CA ARG A 231 1.23 7.47 34.12
C ARG A 231 -0.17 7.77 34.68
N ARG A 232 -1.00 6.76 34.91
CA ARG A 232 -2.33 6.92 35.50
C ARG A 232 -2.26 7.51 36.91
N ARG A 233 -1.36 6.99 37.76
CA ARG A 233 -1.12 7.54 39.10
C ARG A 233 -0.66 8.99 39.05
N LYS A 234 0.26 9.31 38.13
CA LYS A 234 0.77 10.67 37.91
C LYS A 234 -0.34 11.63 37.51
N SER A 235 -1.29 11.21 36.67
CA SER A 235 -2.43 12.05 36.27
C SER A 235 -3.36 12.44 37.43
N LEU A 236 -3.38 11.66 38.51
CA LEU A 236 -4.15 11.93 39.73
C LEU A 236 -3.37 12.76 40.76
N GLY A 237 -2.08 13.00 40.54
CA GLY A 237 -1.22 13.75 41.46
C GLY A 237 -1.55 15.24 41.48
N LEU A 238 -1.62 15.81 42.68
CA LEU A 238 -1.88 17.24 42.86
C LEU A 238 -0.60 18.04 42.62
N LEU A 239 -0.70 19.12 41.86
CA LEU A 239 0.41 20.06 41.68
C LEU A 239 0.49 21.02 42.87
N ARG A 240 1.67 21.14 43.45
CA ARG A 240 1.96 22.01 44.59
C ARG A 240 3.10 22.96 44.23
N ILE A 241 2.94 24.24 44.52
CA ILE A 241 3.93 25.26 44.21
C ILE A 241 5.19 25.06 45.07
N VAL A 242 6.36 25.21 44.46
CA VAL A 242 7.67 25.13 45.10
C VAL A 242 8.36 26.50 45.01
N PRO A 243 8.31 27.31 46.08
CA PRO A 243 8.97 28.62 46.08
C PRO A 243 10.45 28.56 46.52
N ASP A 244 10.81 27.61 47.39
CA ASP A 244 12.03 27.73 48.23
C ASP A 244 13.22 26.86 47.78
N ARG A 245 13.09 26.09 46.69
CA ARG A 245 14.17 25.28 46.12
C ARG A 245 14.23 25.38 44.60
N GLY A 246 15.38 25.01 44.03
CA GLY A 246 15.55 24.91 42.58
C GLY A 246 14.90 23.68 41.98
N LEU A 247 14.74 23.70 40.65
CA LEU A 247 14.20 22.62 39.83
C LEU A 247 14.95 21.30 40.04
N GLN A 248 14.23 20.23 40.30
CA GLN A 248 14.75 18.85 40.36
C GLN A 248 14.05 17.97 39.32
N VAL A 249 14.67 16.84 38.98
CA VAL A 249 14.03 15.83 38.12
C VAL A 249 12.81 15.26 38.87
N GLY A 250 11.66 15.24 38.21
CA GLY A 250 10.36 14.90 38.82
C GLY A 250 9.40 16.09 38.94
N ASP A 251 9.91 17.32 38.86
CA ASP A 251 9.09 18.53 38.95
C ASP A 251 8.47 18.92 37.59
N LEU A 252 7.44 19.76 37.67
CA LEU A 252 6.86 20.47 36.55
C LEU A 252 7.22 21.95 36.65
N VAL A 253 7.70 22.53 35.56
CA VAL A 253 8.13 23.94 35.51
C VAL A 253 7.42 24.68 34.38
N VAL A 254 7.04 25.93 34.64
CA VAL A 254 6.47 26.84 33.65
C VAL A 254 7.56 27.83 33.24
N LEU A 255 7.89 27.85 31.96
CA LEU A 255 9.03 28.57 31.41
C LEU A 255 8.60 29.53 30.31
N ASP A 256 9.27 30.68 30.22
CA ASP A 256 9.37 31.43 28.97
C ASP A 256 10.72 31.15 28.33
N ILE A 257 10.71 30.71 27.08
CA ILE A 257 11.88 30.27 26.32
C ILE A 257 12.06 31.22 25.15
N LEU A 258 13.26 31.80 25.06
CA LEU A 258 13.72 32.57 23.92
C LEU A 258 14.95 31.88 23.33
N ALA A 259 15.02 31.84 22.00
CA ALA A 259 16.10 31.19 21.27
C ALA A 259 16.67 32.11 20.18
N GLU A 260 17.98 32.31 20.21
CA GLU A 260 18.73 33.15 19.23
C GLU A 260 19.84 32.30 18.61
N THR A 261 20.11 32.43 17.32
CA THR A 261 21.26 31.75 16.69
C THR A 261 22.59 32.30 17.23
N ILE A 262 23.63 31.46 17.26
CA ILE A 262 25.00 31.87 17.62
C ILE A 262 25.92 31.57 16.43
N THR A 263 26.69 32.58 16.01
CA THR A 263 27.75 32.42 14.99
C THR A 263 28.97 31.70 15.56
N THR A 264 29.87 31.19 14.71
CA THR A 264 31.13 30.52 15.14
C THR A 264 32.00 31.37 16.06
N ASP A 265 31.84 32.70 16.01
CA ASP A 265 32.62 33.67 16.75
C ASP A 265 31.95 34.09 18.08
N GLY A 266 30.81 33.48 18.44
CA GLY A 266 30.08 33.75 19.68
C GLY A 266 29.16 34.98 19.64
N SER A 267 29.01 35.61 18.48
CA SER A 267 28.11 36.77 18.30
C SER A 267 26.66 36.31 18.21
N LYS A 268 25.76 37.00 18.95
CA LYS A 268 24.30 36.79 18.90
C LYS A 268 23.76 37.09 17.50
N GLY A 269 23.00 36.14 16.95
CA GLY A 269 22.39 36.20 15.64
C GLY A 269 20.87 36.46 15.69
N GLU A 270 20.18 36.01 14.65
CA GLU A 270 18.73 36.18 14.50
C GLU A 270 17.94 35.26 15.46
N LYS A 271 16.74 35.71 15.84
CA LYS A 271 15.80 34.92 16.64
C LYS A 271 15.37 33.66 15.89
N ILE A 272 15.01 32.62 16.64
CA ILE A 272 14.50 31.36 16.12
C ILE A 272 13.04 31.21 16.58
N PRO A 273 12.04 31.77 15.87
CA PRO A 273 10.66 31.78 16.32
C PRO A 273 10.09 30.38 16.59
N SER A 274 10.55 29.36 15.86
CA SER A 274 10.12 27.97 16.06
C SER A 274 10.61 27.33 17.36
N ALA A 275 11.58 27.95 18.04
CA ALA A 275 12.13 27.48 19.31
C ALA A 275 11.81 28.44 20.47
N GLU A 276 10.97 29.47 20.24
CA GLU A 276 10.46 30.35 21.29
C GLU A 276 9.10 29.83 21.81
N SER A 277 8.88 29.93 23.11
CA SER A 277 7.59 29.58 23.71
C SER A 277 7.35 30.36 25.00
N THR A 278 6.15 30.91 25.17
CA THR A 278 5.74 31.60 26.39
C THR A 278 4.79 30.73 27.21
N GLY A 279 5.05 30.58 28.50
CA GLY A 279 4.24 29.71 29.37
C GLY A 279 4.36 28.23 29.04
N PHE A 280 5.53 27.81 28.56
CA PHE A 280 5.82 26.41 28.24
C PHE A 280 5.80 25.56 29.51
N HIS A 281 4.96 24.54 29.55
CA HIS A 281 4.90 23.60 30.66
C HIS A 281 5.83 22.43 30.37
N LEU A 282 6.87 22.27 31.18
CA LEU A 282 7.81 21.17 31.07
C LEU A 282 7.68 20.25 32.29
N ASP A 283 7.30 19.01 32.04
CA ASP A 283 7.40 17.93 33.00
C ASP A 283 8.76 17.24 32.85
N THR A 284 9.61 17.34 33.86
CA THR A 284 11.01 16.89 33.76
C THR A 284 11.19 15.36 33.73
N GLU A 285 10.14 14.58 34.01
CA GLU A 285 10.17 13.13 33.76
C GLU A 285 9.88 12.78 32.29
N GLU A 286 9.21 13.67 31.54
CA GLU A 286 8.84 13.46 30.13
C GLU A 286 9.89 14.09 29.22
N ASN A 287 11.00 13.39 29.03
CA ASN A 287 12.18 13.88 28.30
C ASN A 287 12.10 13.75 26.76
N THR A 288 10.98 13.27 26.22
CA THR A 288 10.94 12.73 24.86
C THR A 288 11.07 13.80 23.76
N ASN A 289 10.80 15.07 24.05
CA ASN A 289 10.72 16.14 23.04
C ASN A 289 11.67 17.32 23.29
N LEU A 290 12.67 17.18 24.16
CA LEU A 290 13.62 18.25 24.45
C LEU A 290 14.92 18.08 23.68
N VAL A 291 15.51 19.20 23.27
CA VAL A 291 16.86 19.20 22.68
C VAL A 291 17.85 18.67 23.73
N PRO A 292 18.76 17.74 23.36
CA PRO A 292 19.75 17.22 24.29
C PRO A 292 20.53 18.32 25.02
N GLY A 293 20.67 18.19 26.34
CA GLY A 293 21.33 19.18 27.20
C GLY A 293 20.43 20.32 27.70
N PHE A 294 19.21 20.47 27.17
CA PHE A 294 18.27 21.50 27.63
C PHE A 294 17.85 21.30 29.09
N LEU A 295 17.33 20.12 29.43
CA LEU A 295 16.91 19.83 30.81
C LEU A 295 18.08 19.98 31.80
N GLY A 296 19.26 19.44 31.46
CA GLY A 296 20.44 19.51 32.31
C GLY A 296 20.86 20.94 32.65
N SER A 297 20.67 21.88 31.71
CA SER A 297 20.98 23.29 31.91
C SER A 297 19.95 24.00 32.80
N LEU A 298 18.74 23.48 32.92
CA LEU A 298 17.68 24.02 33.77
C LEU A 298 17.71 23.52 35.21
N ILE A 299 18.33 22.37 35.48
CA ILE A 299 18.37 21.80 36.84
C ILE A 299 18.91 22.84 37.84
N GLY A 300 18.21 22.99 38.96
CA GLY A 300 18.51 23.94 40.02
C GLY A 300 18.04 25.38 39.79
N ILE A 301 17.43 25.72 38.63
CA ILE A 301 16.83 27.05 38.41
C ILE A 301 15.70 27.29 39.40
N ARG A 302 15.62 28.51 39.97
CA ARG A 302 14.57 28.90 40.92
C ARG A 302 13.44 29.68 40.24
N PRO A 303 12.22 29.71 40.81
CA PRO A 303 11.17 30.61 40.34
C PRO A 303 11.64 32.07 40.28
N GLY A 304 11.34 32.75 39.18
CA GLY A 304 11.78 34.11 38.88
C GLY A 304 13.21 34.23 38.33
N GLU A 305 14.01 33.15 38.33
CA GLU A 305 15.38 33.18 37.83
C GLU A 305 15.40 33.12 36.29
N THR A 306 16.32 33.89 35.70
CA THR A 306 16.63 33.83 34.27
C THR A 306 17.96 33.15 34.09
N ARG A 307 18.02 32.17 33.19
CA ARG A 307 19.25 31.45 32.85
C ARG A 307 19.47 31.45 31.35
N THR A 308 20.71 31.67 30.95
CA THR A 308 21.12 31.66 29.54
C THR A 308 22.20 30.61 29.31
N PHE A 309 22.02 29.75 28.31
CA PHE A 309 22.96 28.68 27.99
C PHE A 309 22.95 28.35 26.48
N PRO A 310 24.10 27.98 25.90
CA PRO A 310 24.17 27.58 24.50
C PRO A 310 23.84 26.08 24.33
N ILE A 311 23.10 25.74 23.27
CA ILE A 311 22.83 24.36 22.85
C ILE A 311 23.01 24.25 21.35
N GLN A 312 23.53 23.11 20.92
CA GLN A 312 23.59 22.75 19.51
C GLN A 312 22.47 21.75 19.20
N PHE A 313 21.66 22.06 18.19
CA PHE A 313 20.67 21.13 17.69
C PHE A 313 21.37 19.93 17.01
N PRO A 314 20.89 18.69 17.22
CA PRO A 314 21.43 17.53 16.54
C PRO A 314 21.32 17.64 15.02
N GLU A 315 22.19 16.96 14.29
CA GLU A 315 22.06 16.83 12.82
C GLU A 315 20.81 16.04 12.44
N SER A 316 20.31 15.17 13.32
CA SER A 316 19.11 14.35 13.13
C SER A 316 17.81 15.02 13.59
N PHE A 317 17.79 16.35 13.77
CA PHE A 317 16.59 17.05 14.24
C PHE A 317 15.49 17.04 13.16
N GLU A 318 14.22 16.85 13.56
CA GLU A 318 13.10 16.68 12.61
C GLU A 318 12.92 17.87 11.66
N GLN A 319 13.22 19.08 12.15
CA GLN A 319 13.13 20.30 11.36
C GLN A 319 14.48 20.59 10.66
N GLU A 320 14.53 20.40 9.34
CA GLU A 320 15.74 20.59 8.51
C GLU A 320 16.43 21.93 8.73
N THR A 321 15.67 23.01 8.94
CA THR A 321 16.21 24.36 9.14
C THR A 321 16.96 24.54 10.46
N LEU A 322 16.81 23.61 11.41
CA LEU A 322 17.46 23.66 12.72
C LEU A 322 18.58 22.62 12.87
N GLN A 323 18.76 21.72 11.90
CA GLN A 323 19.77 20.66 11.99
C GLN A 323 21.19 21.26 12.11
N GLY A 324 21.91 20.87 13.16
CA GLY A 324 23.29 21.33 13.41
C GLY A 324 23.43 22.79 13.87
N VAL A 325 22.34 23.56 13.92
CA VAL A 325 22.36 24.99 14.29
C VAL A 325 22.77 25.15 15.76
N ARG A 326 23.60 26.14 16.06
CA ARG A 326 23.91 26.56 17.43
C ARG A 326 22.99 27.69 17.86
N ALA A 327 22.34 27.52 19.00
CA ALA A 327 21.41 28.48 19.55
C ALA A 327 21.74 28.83 21.01
N GLN A 328 21.54 30.09 21.38
CA GLN A 328 21.54 30.57 22.74
C GLN A 328 20.11 30.55 23.25
N PHE A 329 19.86 29.72 24.26
CA PHE A 329 18.58 29.72 24.96
C PHE A 329 18.64 30.69 26.13
N THR A 330 17.66 31.57 26.24
CA THR A 330 17.39 32.36 27.43
C THR A 330 16.05 31.91 27.99
N VAL A 331 16.08 31.35 29.18
CA VAL A 331 14.91 30.75 29.82
C VAL A 331 14.61 31.49 31.11
N VAL A 332 13.35 31.92 31.27
CA VAL A 332 12.84 32.51 32.51
C VAL A 332 11.94 31.49 33.18
N CYS A 333 12.29 31.09 34.41
CA CYS A 333 11.44 30.22 35.21
C CYS A 333 10.31 31.05 35.83
N LYS A 334 9.07 30.86 35.39
CA LYS A 334 7.92 31.55 35.98
C LYS A 334 7.51 30.89 37.29
N GLU A 335 7.18 29.61 37.21
CA GLU A 335 6.61 28.85 38.33
C GLU A 335 7.20 27.46 38.34
N LEU A 336 7.38 26.92 39.55
CA LEU A 336 7.86 25.57 39.80
C LEU A 336 6.81 24.83 40.61
N PHE A 337 6.51 23.61 40.20
CA PHE A 337 5.56 22.73 40.86
C PHE A 337 6.20 21.38 41.14
N PHE A 338 5.94 20.82 42.32
CA PHE A 338 6.15 19.40 42.57
C PHE A 338 4.81 18.68 42.48
N ARG A 339 4.83 17.42 42.03
CA ARG A 339 3.62 16.61 41.96
C ARG A 339 3.52 15.68 43.17
N GLU A 340 2.52 15.94 44.00
CA GLU A 340 2.17 15.12 45.15
C GLU A 340 1.37 13.91 44.65
N LEU A 341 2.03 12.76 44.53
CA LEU A 341 1.39 11.52 44.09
C LEU A 341 0.55 10.92 45.21
N PRO A 342 -0.70 10.49 44.94
CA PRO A 342 -1.50 9.78 45.93
C PRO A 342 -0.82 8.46 46.33
N GLU A 343 -1.04 8.03 47.57
CA GLU A 343 -0.63 6.70 48.04
C GLU A 343 -1.34 5.62 47.21
N LEU A 344 -0.66 4.50 46.99
CA LEU A 344 -1.19 3.42 46.16
C LEU A 344 -2.03 2.48 47.04
N ASP A 345 -3.28 2.87 47.30
CA ASP A 345 -4.23 2.14 48.13
C ASP A 345 -5.52 1.78 47.36
N ASP A 346 -6.32 0.87 47.91
CA ASP A 346 -7.54 0.37 47.24
C ASP A 346 -8.59 1.48 47.01
N LEU A 347 -8.55 2.56 47.79
CA LEU A 347 -9.40 3.74 47.59
C LEU A 347 -9.10 4.47 46.27
N LEU A 348 -7.89 4.29 45.73
CA LEU A 348 -7.46 4.86 44.46
C LEU A 348 -7.84 3.96 43.26
N ALA A 349 -8.15 2.68 43.49
CA ALA A 349 -8.38 1.70 42.43
C ALA A 349 -9.44 2.14 41.41
N ALA A 350 -10.62 2.53 41.89
CA ALA A 350 -11.72 2.99 41.04
C ALA A 350 -11.40 4.29 40.28
N LYS A 351 -10.49 5.13 40.81
CA LYS A 351 -10.02 6.36 40.15
C LYS A 351 -8.97 6.07 39.06
N LEU A 352 -8.14 5.04 39.26
CA LEU A 352 -7.13 4.62 38.28
C LEU A 352 -7.76 3.88 37.10
N LEU A 353 -8.71 2.99 37.38
CA LEU A 353 -9.43 2.23 36.38
C LEU A 353 -10.87 2.01 36.84
N PRO A 354 -11.85 2.64 36.15
CA PRO A 354 -13.26 2.45 36.47
C PRO A 354 -13.66 0.97 36.41
N GLY A 355 -14.31 0.48 37.46
CA GLY A 355 -14.76 -0.91 37.57
C GLY A 355 -13.86 -1.83 38.41
N CYS A 356 -12.71 -1.35 38.89
CA CYS A 356 -11.84 -2.07 39.84
C CYS A 356 -12.05 -1.55 41.27
N ASN A 357 -12.00 -2.47 42.24
CA ASN A 357 -12.17 -2.16 43.68
C ASN A 357 -10.85 -2.23 44.46
N THR A 358 -9.84 -2.93 43.93
CA THR A 358 -8.52 -3.07 44.57
C THR A 358 -7.39 -2.67 43.62
N ILE A 359 -6.23 -2.30 44.15
CA ILE A 359 -5.06 -1.97 43.33
C ILE A 359 -4.55 -3.18 42.55
N ASP A 360 -4.67 -4.37 43.13
CA ASP A 360 -4.22 -5.59 42.47
C ASP A 360 -5.10 -5.91 41.25
N GLU A 361 -6.42 -5.71 41.33
CA GLU A 361 -7.32 -5.79 40.16
C GLU A 361 -6.94 -4.77 39.08
N VAL A 362 -6.52 -3.56 39.45
CA VAL A 362 -6.07 -2.54 38.49
C VAL A 362 -4.79 -3.00 37.78
N LYS A 363 -3.80 -3.52 38.53
CA LYS A 363 -2.54 -4.01 37.98
C LYS A 363 -2.79 -5.19 37.03
N GLU A 364 -3.59 -6.16 37.45
CA GLU A 364 -3.91 -7.34 36.65
C GLU A 364 -4.60 -6.96 35.34
N ARG A 365 -5.62 -6.09 35.40
CA ARG A 365 -6.37 -5.67 34.21
C ARG A 365 -5.54 -4.82 33.23
N ILE A 366 -4.64 -3.97 33.73
CA ILE A 366 -3.67 -3.26 32.88
C ILE A 366 -2.72 -4.27 32.23
N LEU A 367 -2.19 -5.22 33.01
CA LEU A 367 -1.26 -6.24 32.52
C LEU A 367 -1.90 -7.17 31.48
N GLU A 368 -3.16 -7.58 31.64
CA GLU A 368 -3.90 -8.33 30.62
C GLU A 368 -4.00 -7.55 29.30
N ARG A 369 -4.36 -6.27 29.37
CA ARG A 369 -4.41 -5.40 28.19
C ARG A 369 -3.04 -5.24 27.54
N CYS A 370 -1.99 -5.05 28.34
CA CYS A 370 -0.62 -4.93 27.82
C CYS A 370 -0.15 -6.24 27.18
N LYS A 371 -0.54 -7.42 27.71
CA LYS A 371 -0.25 -8.72 27.09
C LYS A 371 -0.93 -8.90 25.73
N GLU A 372 -2.15 -8.41 25.56
CA GLU A 372 -2.83 -8.43 24.26
C GLU A 372 -2.11 -7.53 23.24
N VAL A 373 -1.66 -6.36 23.67
CA VAL A 373 -0.86 -5.44 22.83
C VAL A 373 0.51 -6.03 22.50
N GLU A 374 1.21 -6.62 23.47
CA GLU A 374 2.50 -7.30 23.25
C GLU A 374 2.34 -8.45 22.25
N LYS A 375 1.33 -9.31 22.46
CA LYS A 375 1.06 -10.44 21.56
C LYS A 375 0.82 -9.97 20.14
N THR A 376 -0.06 -8.98 19.94
CA THR A 376 -0.35 -8.45 18.59
C THR A 376 0.87 -7.78 17.95
N ALA A 377 1.67 -7.05 18.73
CA ALA A 377 2.91 -6.44 18.24
C ALA A 377 3.96 -7.49 17.82
N ILE A 378 4.13 -8.56 18.61
CA ILE A 378 5.04 -9.67 18.27
C ILE A 378 4.54 -10.42 17.03
N GLU A 379 3.24 -10.67 16.91
CA GLU A 379 2.65 -11.31 15.73
C GLU A 379 2.91 -10.47 14.46
N GLN A 380 2.66 -9.16 14.51
CA GLN A 380 2.93 -8.24 13.41
C GLN A 380 4.42 -8.15 13.06
N ALA A 381 5.30 -8.07 14.07
CA ALA A 381 6.74 -8.06 13.86
C ALA A 381 7.23 -9.36 13.20
N THR A 382 6.65 -10.50 13.62
CA THR A 382 6.92 -11.82 13.05
C THR A 382 6.49 -11.86 11.58
N ASP A 383 5.28 -11.42 11.27
CA ASP A 383 4.74 -11.40 9.90
C ASP A 383 5.59 -10.52 8.98
N ASN A 384 5.90 -9.30 9.42
CA ASN A 384 6.75 -8.38 8.67
C ASN A 384 8.15 -8.98 8.43
N ALA A 385 8.76 -9.60 9.43
CA ALA A 385 10.07 -10.22 9.30
C ALA A 385 10.05 -11.41 8.31
N ILE A 386 9.01 -12.24 8.32
CA ILE A 386 8.84 -13.33 7.35
C ILE A 386 8.73 -12.75 5.93
N LEU A 387 7.83 -11.79 5.71
CA LEU A 387 7.64 -11.16 4.40
C LEU A 387 8.93 -10.49 3.90
N ASP A 388 9.67 -9.80 4.78
CA ASP A 388 10.94 -9.17 4.43
C ASP A 388 12.00 -10.19 4.03
N GLN A 389 12.06 -11.34 4.68
CA GLN A 389 12.96 -12.41 4.27
C GLN A 389 12.53 -13.03 2.93
N LEU A 390 11.23 -13.29 2.73
CA LEU A 390 10.70 -13.80 1.46
C LEU A 390 11.03 -12.87 0.28
N GLY A 391 10.83 -11.56 0.47
CA GLY A 391 11.13 -10.57 -0.57
C GLY A 391 12.61 -10.52 -0.98
N LYS A 392 13.54 -10.92 -0.09
CA LYS A 392 14.97 -11.01 -0.36
C LYS A 392 15.37 -12.29 -1.10
N LEU A 393 14.52 -13.31 -1.10
CA LEU A 393 14.80 -14.61 -1.73
C LEU A 393 14.40 -14.68 -3.19
N VAL A 394 13.77 -13.61 -3.73
CA VAL A 394 13.26 -13.59 -5.08
C VAL A 394 13.70 -12.39 -5.91
N ASP A 395 13.80 -12.63 -7.21
CA ASP A 395 13.90 -11.59 -8.21
C ASP A 395 12.66 -11.60 -9.10
N VAL A 396 12.09 -10.42 -9.29
CA VAL A 396 10.83 -10.21 -10.02
C VAL A 396 11.01 -8.97 -10.87
N ASP A 397 10.67 -9.10 -12.15
CA ASP A 397 10.72 -7.99 -13.08
C ASP A 397 9.38 -7.25 -13.04
N VAL A 398 9.27 -6.26 -12.15
CA VAL A 398 7.99 -5.64 -11.79
C VAL A 398 7.43 -4.78 -12.93
N PRO A 399 6.22 -5.08 -13.44
CA PRO A 399 5.61 -4.28 -14.50
C PRO A 399 5.18 -2.90 -14.02
N ARG A 400 5.12 -1.98 -14.99
CA ARG A 400 4.78 -0.59 -14.72
C ARG A 400 3.35 -0.44 -14.20
N SER A 401 2.37 -1.13 -14.79
CA SER A 401 0.98 -1.08 -14.34
C SER A 401 0.86 -1.43 -12.86
N LEU A 402 1.39 -2.59 -12.48
CA LEU A 402 1.36 -3.10 -11.11
C LEU A 402 2.12 -2.17 -10.14
N PHE A 403 3.26 -1.63 -10.55
CA PHE A 403 3.99 -0.63 -9.76
C PHE A 403 3.16 0.64 -9.50
N GLN A 404 2.49 1.16 -10.52
CA GLN A 404 1.67 2.36 -10.41
C GLN A 404 0.45 2.11 -9.54
N GLU A 405 -0.24 1.01 -9.76
CA GLU A 405 -1.43 0.61 -8.99
C GLU A 405 -1.09 0.46 -7.50
N GLN A 406 -0.09 -0.37 -7.17
CA GLN A 406 0.31 -0.60 -5.78
C GLN A 406 0.73 0.70 -5.10
N GLY A 407 1.49 1.53 -5.81
CA GLY A 407 1.95 2.80 -5.26
C GLY A 407 0.82 3.81 -5.04
N GLN A 408 -0.19 3.84 -5.93
CA GLN A 408 -1.40 4.64 -5.74
C GLN A 408 -2.23 4.16 -4.55
N GLN A 409 -2.37 2.84 -4.36
CA GLN A 409 -3.05 2.26 -3.21
C GLN A 409 -2.35 2.64 -1.89
N LEU A 410 -1.02 2.48 -1.82
CA LEU A 410 -0.23 2.86 -0.64
C LEU A 410 -0.30 4.36 -0.34
N TYR A 411 -0.28 5.19 -1.38
CA TYR A 411 -0.42 6.62 -1.21
C TYR A 411 -1.82 7.00 -0.72
N GLY A 412 -2.87 6.38 -1.28
CA GLY A 412 -4.25 6.55 -0.83
C GLY A 412 -4.42 6.20 0.65
N ALA A 413 -3.88 5.05 1.09
CA ALA A 413 -3.89 4.65 2.49
C ALA A 413 -3.17 5.65 3.40
N LYS A 414 -2.01 6.18 2.96
CA LYS A 414 -1.27 7.23 3.66
C LYS A 414 -2.10 8.51 3.82
N LEU A 415 -2.81 8.95 2.77
CA LEU A 415 -3.67 10.14 2.85
C LEU A 415 -4.86 9.93 3.80
N LEU A 416 -5.48 8.75 3.76
CA LEU A 416 -6.56 8.40 4.70
C LEU A 416 -6.09 8.42 6.15
N GLN A 417 -4.89 7.88 6.42
CA GLN A 417 -4.30 7.95 7.75
C GLN A 417 -4.08 9.40 8.22
N LEU A 418 -3.48 10.24 7.37
CA LEU A 418 -3.24 11.65 7.70
C LEU A 418 -4.55 12.43 7.94
N GLN A 419 -5.61 12.09 7.21
CA GLN A 419 -6.94 12.65 7.41
C GLN A 419 -7.55 12.19 8.75
N ALA A 420 -7.43 10.90 9.10
CA ALA A 420 -7.93 10.35 10.35
C ALA A 420 -7.22 10.95 11.58
N GLU A 421 -5.91 11.21 11.46
CA GLU A 421 -5.10 11.89 12.48
C GLU A 421 -5.40 13.40 12.60
N ARG A 422 -6.37 13.92 11.84
CA ARG A 422 -6.78 15.34 11.76
C ARG A 422 -5.62 16.29 11.44
N LYS A 423 -4.63 15.82 10.67
CA LYS A 423 -3.44 16.61 10.30
C LYS A 423 -3.60 17.42 9.02
N LEU A 424 -4.70 17.25 8.29
CA LEU A 424 -4.91 17.87 6.98
C LEU A 424 -6.29 18.50 6.85
N ASP A 425 -6.31 19.76 6.41
CA ASP A 425 -7.52 20.43 5.93
C ASP A 425 -7.84 20.03 4.47
N LYS A 426 -9.07 20.32 4.02
CA LYS A 426 -9.57 19.95 2.67
C LYS A 426 -8.67 20.46 1.53
N ASP A 427 -8.17 21.68 1.64
CA ASP A 427 -7.32 22.28 0.61
C ASP A 427 -5.93 21.65 0.56
N GLN A 428 -5.39 21.24 1.71
CA GLN A 428 -4.12 20.51 1.78
C GLN A 428 -4.27 19.10 1.22
N LEU A 429 -5.38 18.43 1.52
CA LEU A 429 -5.70 17.12 0.95
C LEU A 429 -5.82 17.20 -0.57
N ALA A 430 -6.49 18.21 -1.12
CA ALA A 430 -6.60 18.40 -2.57
C ALA A 430 -5.23 18.62 -3.25
N SER A 431 -4.32 19.37 -2.60
CA SER A 431 -2.94 19.55 -3.07
C SER A 431 -2.15 18.24 -3.06
N LEU A 432 -2.27 17.47 -1.97
CA LEU A 432 -1.61 16.18 -1.81
C LEU A 432 -2.19 15.10 -2.74
N SER A 433 -3.45 15.20 -3.14
CA SER A 433 -4.08 14.30 -4.11
C SER A 433 -3.77 14.66 -5.57
N SER A 434 -2.97 15.68 -5.85
CA SER A 434 -2.60 16.03 -7.22
C SER A 434 -1.70 14.97 -7.87
N GLU A 435 -1.80 14.79 -9.19
CA GLU A 435 -0.99 13.85 -9.97
C GLU A 435 0.52 14.03 -9.70
N LYS A 436 0.96 15.28 -9.54
CA LYS A 436 2.36 15.60 -9.25
C LYS A 436 2.80 14.99 -7.91
N SER A 437 2.00 15.14 -6.86
CA SER A 437 2.29 14.60 -5.53
C SER A 437 2.31 13.07 -5.54
N VAL A 438 1.38 12.44 -6.27
CA VAL A 438 1.38 10.98 -6.47
C VAL A 438 2.67 10.54 -7.15
N GLN A 439 3.08 11.20 -8.25
CA GLN A 439 4.31 10.85 -8.97
C GLN A 439 5.58 11.07 -8.13
N GLU A 440 5.61 12.10 -7.28
CA GLU A 440 6.72 12.33 -6.34
C GLU A 440 6.80 11.21 -5.30
N TYR A 441 5.66 10.79 -4.74
CA TYR A 441 5.60 9.64 -3.83
C TYR A 441 6.05 8.35 -4.50
N LEU A 442 5.55 8.04 -5.70
CA LEU A 442 5.95 6.86 -6.47
C LEU A 442 7.46 6.81 -6.74
N LYS A 443 8.10 7.97 -6.95
CA LYS A 443 9.56 8.06 -7.13
C LYS A 443 10.31 7.87 -5.82
N GLY A 444 9.87 8.55 -4.76
CA GLY A 444 10.52 8.48 -3.44
C GLY A 444 10.43 7.10 -2.79
N GLU A 445 9.31 6.42 -2.95
CA GLU A 445 9.03 5.11 -2.34
C GLU A 445 9.25 3.93 -3.30
N ARG A 446 9.98 4.14 -4.40
CA ARG A 446 10.16 3.11 -5.45
C ARG A 446 10.65 1.77 -4.89
N GLU A 447 11.65 1.79 -4.02
CA GLU A 447 12.21 0.57 -3.42
C GLU A 447 11.20 -0.13 -2.52
N ASN A 448 10.47 0.63 -1.70
CA ASN A 448 9.45 0.11 -0.79
C ASN A 448 8.26 -0.49 -1.54
N ILE A 449 7.74 0.21 -2.56
CA ILE A 449 6.66 -0.28 -3.44
C ILE A 449 7.12 -1.57 -4.12
N THR A 450 8.33 -1.59 -4.69
CA THR A 450 8.89 -2.78 -5.35
C THR A 450 9.02 -3.95 -4.36
N ARG A 451 9.45 -3.68 -3.12
CA ARG A 451 9.53 -4.69 -2.06
C ARG A 451 8.16 -5.29 -1.74
N ILE A 452 7.14 -4.46 -1.56
CA ILE A 452 5.77 -4.90 -1.25
C ILE A 452 5.21 -5.77 -2.39
N ILE A 453 5.43 -5.36 -3.64
CA ILE A 453 5.03 -6.14 -4.82
C ILE A 453 5.70 -7.51 -4.82
N LYS A 454 7.02 -7.56 -4.56
CA LYS A 454 7.75 -8.84 -4.45
C LYS A 454 7.15 -9.73 -3.37
N GLN A 455 6.83 -9.16 -2.20
CA GLN A 455 6.22 -9.90 -1.10
C GLN A 455 4.87 -10.51 -1.51
N MET A 456 3.98 -9.70 -2.09
CA MET A 456 2.66 -10.13 -2.55
C MET A 456 2.76 -11.27 -3.57
N LEU A 457 3.64 -11.14 -4.57
CA LEU A 457 3.79 -12.14 -5.62
C LEU A 457 4.36 -13.46 -5.09
N VAL A 458 5.32 -13.40 -4.17
CA VAL A 458 5.88 -14.60 -3.53
C VAL A 458 4.84 -15.31 -2.68
N VAL A 459 4.06 -14.55 -1.91
CA VAL A 459 2.96 -15.08 -1.12
C VAL A 459 1.98 -15.83 -2.02
N GLY A 460 1.53 -15.22 -3.11
CA GLY A 460 0.64 -15.88 -4.08
C GLY A 460 1.25 -17.14 -4.72
N GLU A 461 2.57 -17.14 -5.01
CA GLU A 461 3.25 -18.34 -5.49
C GLU A 461 3.27 -19.46 -4.45
N ILE A 462 3.57 -19.15 -3.18
CA ILE A 462 3.58 -20.13 -2.08
C ILE A 462 2.17 -20.68 -1.83
N PHE A 463 1.15 -19.80 -1.82
CA PHE A 463 -0.25 -20.20 -1.64
C PHE A 463 -0.66 -21.27 -2.66
N LYS A 464 -0.31 -21.04 -3.94
CA LYS A 464 -0.54 -21.99 -5.03
C LYS A 464 0.33 -23.24 -4.93
N ALA A 465 1.62 -23.10 -4.60
CA ALA A 465 2.57 -24.20 -4.54
C ALA A 465 2.24 -25.21 -3.42
N GLU A 466 1.79 -24.72 -2.26
CA GLU A 466 1.41 -25.53 -1.11
C GLU A 466 -0.09 -25.89 -1.09
N ASN A 467 -0.85 -25.45 -2.11
CA ASN A 467 -2.29 -25.72 -2.26
C ASN A 467 -3.10 -25.34 -1.01
N LEU A 468 -2.80 -24.16 -0.47
CA LEU A 468 -3.50 -23.60 0.69
C LEU A 468 -4.92 -23.16 0.31
N GLN A 469 -5.82 -23.13 1.28
CA GLN A 469 -7.23 -22.80 1.06
C GLN A 469 -7.78 -21.95 2.21
N TYR A 470 -8.70 -21.05 1.87
CA TYR A 470 -9.59 -20.36 2.79
C TYR A 470 -11.04 -20.69 2.40
N SER A 471 -11.97 -20.59 3.36
CA SER A 471 -13.36 -20.90 3.08
C SER A 471 -14.05 -19.77 2.32
N THR A 472 -15.00 -20.11 1.45
CA THR A 472 -15.84 -19.13 0.76
C THR A 472 -16.62 -18.25 1.75
N ASP A 473 -17.08 -18.83 2.85
CA ASP A 473 -17.80 -18.11 3.91
C ASP A 473 -16.92 -17.03 4.57
N GLN A 474 -15.64 -17.31 4.75
CA GLN A 474 -14.68 -16.33 5.28
C GLN A 474 -14.47 -15.17 4.29
N LEU A 475 -14.33 -15.48 3.00
CA LEU A 475 -14.21 -14.45 1.95
C LEU A 475 -15.45 -13.55 1.91
N VAL A 476 -16.65 -14.14 1.88
CA VAL A 476 -17.90 -13.36 1.82
C VAL A 476 -18.03 -12.44 3.03
N LYS A 477 -17.79 -12.97 4.23
CA LYS A 477 -17.86 -12.19 5.46
C LYS A 477 -16.89 -11.01 5.46
N GLU A 478 -15.66 -11.22 5.00
CA GLU A 478 -14.64 -10.17 5.03
C GLU A 478 -14.86 -9.10 3.95
N VAL A 479 -15.39 -9.50 2.79
CA VAL A 479 -15.88 -8.55 1.76
C VAL A 479 -17.04 -7.72 2.31
N GLU A 480 -18.01 -8.34 2.98
CA GLU A 480 -19.12 -7.62 3.62
C GLU A 480 -18.63 -6.61 4.67
N ASN A 481 -17.71 -7.01 5.55
CA ASN A 481 -17.09 -6.14 6.54
C ASN A 481 -16.40 -4.94 5.86
N SER A 482 -15.62 -5.19 4.81
CA SER A 482 -14.90 -4.15 4.07
C SER A 482 -15.89 -3.16 3.44
N ILE A 483 -16.94 -3.65 2.77
CA ILE A 483 -17.97 -2.80 2.16
C ILE A 483 -18.72 -1.98 3.22
N GLU A 484 -19.00 -2.53 4.40
CA GLU A 484 -19.61 -1.78 5.50
C GLU A 484 -18.74 -0.60 5.94
N GLU A 485 -17.42 -0.74 5.97
CA GLU A 485 -16.51 0.35 6.31
C GLU A 485 -16.55 1.47 5.27
N PHE A 486 -16.46 1.15 3.97
CA PHE A 486 -16.60 2.15 2.90
C PHE A 486 -17.93 2.92 3.01
N LYS A 487 -19.04 2.21 3.30
CA LYS A 487 -20.36 2.82 3.52
C LYS A 487 -20.39 3.72 4.76
N ARG A 488 -19.76 3.32 5.87
CA ARG A 488 -19.68 4.15 7.10
C ARG A 488 -18.96 5.48 6.84
N TYR A 489 -18.00 5.50 5.92
CA TYR A 489 -17.24 6.70 5.57
C TYR A 489 -17.77 7.45 4.33
N ASN A 490 -18.91 7.04 3.75
CA ASN A 490 -19.47 7.59 2.49
C ASN A 490 -18.43 7.66 1.36
N GLN A 491 -17.65 6.60 1.20
CA GLN A 491 -16.66 6.47 0.14
C GLN A 491 -17.22 5.64 -1.01
N ASP A 492 -16.91 6.06 -2.24
CA ASP A 492 -17.18 5.26 -3.42
C ASP A 492 -16.30 4.00 -3.39
N TYR A 493 -16.86 2.88 -3.82
CA TYR A 493 -16.16 1.60 -3.83
C TYR A 493 -16.52 0.76 -5.06
N ASP A 494 -15.59 -0.11 -5.44
CA ASP A 494 -15.80 -1.14 -6.46
C ASP A 494 -15.76 -2.52 -5.79
N GLU A 495 -16.84 -3.29 -5.93
CA GLU A 495 -16.98 -4.61 -5.28
C GLU A 495 -15.98 -5.63 -5.82
N GLY A 496 -15.60 -5.55 -7.10
CA GLY A 496 -14.60 -6.43 -7.71
C GLY A 496 -13.23 -6.19 -7.10
N ASN A 497 -12.82 -4.92 -6.99
CA ASN A 497 -11.54 -4.54 -6.40
C ASN A 497 -11.47 -4.90 -4.91
N ILE A 498 -12.53 -4.64 -4.13
CA ILE A 498 -12.59 -5.05 -2.72
C ILE A 498 -12.44 -6.56 -2.60
N LYS A 499 -13.16 -7.32 -3.43
CA LYS A 499 -13.09 -8.77 -3.40
C LYS A 499 -11.67 -9.27 -3.68
N GLN A 500 -11.00 -8.71 -4.69
CA GLN A 500 -9.62 -9.09 -5.01
C GLN A 500 -8.67 -8.77 -3.85
N GLN A 501 -8.76 -7.56 -3.28
CA GLN A 501 -7.95 -7.17 -2.12
C GLN A 501 -8.15 -8.11 -0.94
N VAL A 502 -9.40 -8.42 -0.60
CA VAL A 502 -9.72 -9.35 0.50
C VAL A 502 -9.17 -10.75 0.20
N GLN A 503 -9.21 -11.21 -1.05
CA GLN A 503 -8.58 -12.49 -1.42
C GLN A 503 -7.07 -12.46 -1.15
N ASP A 504 -6.37 -11.42 -1.62
CA ASP A 504 -4.92 -11.29 -1.42
C ASP A 504 -4.55 -11.27 0.07
N VAL A 505 -5.36 -10.60 0.92
CA VAL A 505 -5.20 -10.60 2.38
C VAL A 505 -5.38 -11.98 2.98
N LEU A 506 -6.40 -12.72 2.56
CA LEU A 506 -6.68 -14.08 3.06
C LEU A 506 -5.62 -15.09 2.60
N GLU A 507 -5.14 -14.97 1.37
CA GLU A 507 -4.00 -15.75 0.87
C GLU A 507 -2.75 -15.49 1.70
N ALA A 508 -2.43 -14.22 1.95
CA ALA A 508 -1.30 -13.82 2.78
C ALA A 508 -1.40 -14.37 4.21
N ALA A 509 -2.57 -14.25 4.84
CA ALA A 509 -2.79 -14.78 6.18
C ALA A 509 -2.55 -16.30 6.24
N LYS A 510 -3.03 -17.05 5.24
CA LYS A 510 -2.83 -18.52 5.18
C LYS A 510 -1.38 -18.91 4.96
N VAL A 511 -0.68 -18.19 4.09
CA VAL A 511 0.76 -18.43 3.84
C VAL A 511 1.57 -18.12 5.08
N LEU A 512 1.29 -17.02 5.78
CA LEU A 512 2.00 -16.66 7.00
C LEU A 512 1.75 -17.65 8.14
N GLU A 513 0.50 -18.11 8.32
CA GLU A 513 0.15 -19.18 9.26
C GLU A 513 0.96 -20.45 8.97
N TRP A 514 0.98 -20.88 7.70
CA TRP A 514 1.74 -22.05 7.28
C TRP A 514 3.25 -21.87 7.47
N LEU A 515 3.81 -20.70 7.15
CA LEU A 515 5.24 -20.43 7.32
C LEU A 515 5.65 -20.39 8.79
N LYS A 516 4.81 -19.85 9.68
CA LYS A 516 5.07 -19.88 11.13
C LYS A 516 5.19 -21.30 11.67
N GLU A 517 4.45 -22.25 11.13
CA GLU A 517 4.52 -23.66 11.51
C GLU A 517 5.69 -24.42 10.89
N ASN A 518 6.13 -24.00 9.69
CA ASN A 518 7.11 -24.75 8.88
C ASN A 518 8.51 -24.11 8.82
N CYS A 519 8.70 -22.92 9.39
CA CYS A 519 9.97 -22.20 9.40
C CYS A 519 10.58 -22.13 10.81
N THR A 520 11.89 -21.88 10.88
CA THR A 520 12.57 -21.66 12.15
C THR A 520 12.55 -20.19 12.49
N ILE A 521 11.85 -19.82 13.56
CA ILE A 521 11.74 -18.45 14.04
C ILE A 521 12.52 -18.32 15.35
N GLU A 522 13.49 -17.41 15.38
CA GLU A 522 14.31 -17.12 16.55
C GLU A 522 14.01 -15.70 17.04
N TYR A 523 13.63 -15.59 18.32
CA TYR A 523 13.35 -14.32 18.98
C TYR A 523 14.56 -13.88 19.81
N ILE A 524 15.07 -12.68 19.53
CA ILE A 524 16.17 -12.06 20.27
C ILE A 524 15.60 -10.83 20.98
N LYS A 525 15.80 -10.73 22.30
CA LYS A 525 15.49 -9.50 23.05
C LYS A 525 16.60 -8.48 22.81
N LYS A 526 16.21 -7.26 22.45
CA LYS A 526 17.13 -6.16 22.18
C LYS A 526 17.67 -5.51 23.45
#